data_AF-A0A7S3HY63-F1
#
_entry.id   AF-A0A7S3HY63-F1
#
_cell.length_a   1.000
_cell.length_b   1.000
_cell.length_c   1.000
_cell.angle_alpha   90.00
_cell.angle_beta   90.00
_cell.angle_gamma   90.00
#
_symmetry.space_group_name_H-M   'P 1'
#
loop_
_entity.id
_entity.type
_entity.pdbx_description
1 polymer ?
#
loop_
_entity_poly.entity_id
_entity_poly.type
_entity_poly.pdbx_seq_one_letter_code
_entity_poly.pdbx_strand_id
1 'polypeptide(L)'
;MVFVSLLAGSIVDKVGHARLMSFGALLMALSIAAFSSAIYLDSNLAIILLAIILRILQGAAAALINTAAYSFAAQGYTDQVEKVISIMESVVGVGCAAGPVLGSVVYEFLGFAWTFLLFGILMAPTSALLCFLGEPLKIKARREALQ
;
A
#
# COMPACT_ATOMS: atom_id res chain seq x y z
N MET A 1 -5.50 9.79 7.04
CA MET A 1 -4.14 9.79 6.43
C MET A 1 -3.18 10.64 7.25
N VAL A 2 -3.38 11.97 7.38
CA VAL A 2 -2.41 12.88 8.05
C VAL A 2 -1.98 12.48 9.47
N PHE A 3 -2.91 12.10 10.35
CA PHE A 3 -2.59 11.70 11.72
C PHE A 3 -1.82 10.38 11.81
N VAL A 4 -2.13 9.41 10.94
CA VAL A 4 -1.44 8.12 10.91
C VAL A 4 -0.04 8.27 10.34
N SER A 5 0.17 9.13 9.34
CA SER A 5 1.50 9.40 8.80
C SER A 5 2.45 10.04 9.82
N LEU A 6 1.94 10.85 10.75
CA LEU A 6 2.74 11.42 11.86
C LEU A 6 3.21 10.34 12.84
N LEU A 7 2.32 9.41 13.21
CA LEU A 7 2.65 8.28 14.09
C LEU A 7 3.55 7.26 13.39
N ALA A 8 3.31 7.01 12.09
CA ALA A 8 4.08 6.10 11.28
C ALA A 8 5.55 6.49 11.19
N GLY A 9 5.86 7.80 11.14
CA GLY A 9 7.24 8.30 11.14
C GLY A 9 8.06 7.79 12.32
N SER A 10 7.51 7.85 13.55
CA SER A 10 8.20 7.35 14.74
C SER A 10 8.27 5.81 14.83
N ILE A 11 7.38 5.11 14.11
CA ILE A 11 7.34 3.63 14.06
C ILE A 11 8.34 3.09 13.03
N VAL A 12 8.54 3.79 11.90
CA VAL A 12 9.54 3.45 10.87
C VAL A 12 10.92 3.28 11.51
N ASP A 13 11.32 4.22 12.37
CA ASP A 13 12.66 4.24 12.98
C ASP A 13 12.94 3.05 13.92
N LYS A 14 11.88 2.38 14.43
CA LYS A 14 12.01 1.24 15.35
C LYS A 14 11.80 -0.13 14.68
N VAL A 15 10.93 -0.19 13.68
CA VAL A 15 10.46 -1.48 13.08
C VAL A 15 11.19 -1.80 11.77
N GLY A 16 11.73 -0.78 11.09
CA GLY A 16 12.39 -0.90 9.80
C GLY A 16 11.42 -0.78 8.62
N HIS A 17 11.89 -0.17 7.52
CA HIS A 17 11.07 0.18 6.35
C HIS A 17 10.37 -1.04 5.72
N ALA A 18 11.10 -2.14 5.48
CA ALA A 18 10.57 -3.32 4.81
C ALA A 18 9.40 -3.97 5.56
N ARG A 19 9.52 -4.11 6.89
CA ARG A 19 8.47 -4.69 7.74
C ARG A 19 7.25 -3.79 7.81
N LEU A 20 7.45 -2.47 7.90
CA LEU A 20 6.34 -1.53 7.96
C LEU A 20 5.55 -1.48 6.65
N MET A 21 6.27 -1.46 5.51
CA MET A 21 5.66 -1.53 4.18
C MET A 21 4.89 -2.84 4.00
N SER A 22 5.46 -3.97 4.40
CA SER A 22 4.80 -5.27 4.31
C SER A 22 3.54 -5.34 5.19
N PHE A 23 3.62 -4.88 6.44
CA PHE A 23 2.47 -4.84 7.34
C PHE A 23 1.35 -3.95 6.79
N GLY A 24 1.70 -2.76 6.29
CA GLY A 24 0.74 -1.87 5.63
C GLY A 24 0.11 -2.53 4.40
N ALA A 25 0.89 -3.22 3.56
CA ALA A 25 0.39 -3.92 2.38
C ALA A 25 -0.54 -5.09 2.74
N LEU A 26 -0.21 -5.89 3.76
CA LEU A 26 -1.11 -6.93 4.29
C LEU A 26 -2.42 -6.33 4.81
N LEU A 27 -2.34 -5.25 5.58
CA LEU A 27 -3.51 -4.58 6.12
C LEU A 27 -4.41 -4.04 5.01
N MET A 28 -3.83 -3.47 3.94
CA MET A 28 -4.57 -3.03 2.77
C MET A 28 -5.25 -4.22 2.07
N ALA A 29 -4.51 -5.30 1.81
CA ALA A 29 -5.03 -6.50 1.15
C ALA A 29 -6.21 -7.12 1.90
N LEU A 30 -6.08 -7.26 3.24
CA LEU A 30 -7.15 -7.75 4.09
C LEU A 30 -8.37 -6.82 4.07
N SER A 31 -8.15 -5.51 4.10
CA SER A 31 -9.25 -4.53 4.05
C SER A 31 -10.00 -4.56 2.71
N ILE A 32 -9.29 -4.78 1.61
CA ILE A 32 -9.88 -4.91 0.27
C ILE A 32 -10.66 -6.23 0.17
N ALA A 33 -10.08 -7.35 0.60
CA ALA A 33 -10.76 -8.64 0.61
C ALA A 33 -12.02 -8.61 1.50
N ALA A 34 -11.96 -7.92 2.65
CA ALA A 34 -13.09 -7.74 3.55
C ALA A 34 -14.26 -6.95 2.93
N PHE A 35 -14.02 -6.09 1.92
CA PHE A 35 -15.13 -5.46 1.19
C PHE A 35 -16.01 -6.49 0.47
N SER A 36 -15.47 -7.67 0.12
CA SER A 36 -16.26 -8.75 -0.46
C SER A 36 -17.38 -9.24 0.47
N SER A 37 -17.23 -9.14 1.80
CA SER A 37 -18.26 -9.62 2.73
C SER A 37 -19.45 -8.67 2.88
N ALA A 38 -19.37 -7.47 2.29
CA ALA A 38 -20.47 -6.49 2.34
C ALA A 38 -21.75 -7.00 1.66
N ILE A 39 -21.66 -8.01 0.79
CA ILE A 39 -22.84 -8.61 0.14
C ILE A 39 -23.73 -9.43 1.10
N TYR A 40 -23.19 -9.84 2.26
CA TYR A 40 -23.93 -10.66 3.24
C TYR A 40 -24.68 -9.79 4.27
N LEU A 41 -24.63 -8.47 4.12
CA LEU A 41 -25.31 -7.53 5.00
C LEU A 41 -26.59 -7.03 4.33
N ASP A 42 -27.74 -7.31 4.93
CA ASP A 42 -29.04 -6.84 4.40
C ASP A 42 -29.37 -5.40 4.80
N SER A 43 -28.69 -4.85 5.82
CA SER A 43 -28.94 -3.50 6.33
C SER A 43 -28.02 -2.47 5.68
N ASN A 44 -28.61 -1.46 5.03
CA ASN A 44 -27.89 -0.32 4.45
C ASN A 44 -26.97 0.38 5.47
N LEU A 45 -27.41 0.51 6.72
CA LEU A 45 -26.60 1.10 7.79
C LEU A 45 -25.36 0.24 8.10
N ALA A 46 -25.52 -1.10 8.12
CA ALA A 46 -24.41 -2.01 8.37
C ALA A 46 -23.37 -1.96 7.23
N ILE A 47 -23.80 -1.89 5.97
CA ILE A 47 -22.92 -1.74 4.81
C ILE A 47 -22.11 -0.45 4.90
N ILE A 48 -22.78 0.68 5.20
CA ILE A 48 -22.13 1.98 5.31
C ILE A 48 -21.10 1.99 6.46
N LEU A 49 -21.47 1.46 7.63
CA LEU A 49 -20.56 1.40 8.78
C LEU A 49 -19.34 0.52 8.48
N LEU A 50 -19.54 -0.66 7.88
CA LEU A 50 -18.45 -1.53 7.44
C LEU A 50 -17.54 -0.79 6.45
N ALA A 51 -18.12 -0.13 5.44
CA ALA A 51 -17.35 0.60 4.43
C ALA A 51 -16.51 1.73 5.04
N ILE A 52 -17.05 2.47 6.02
CA ILE A 52 -16.32 3.52 6.74
C ILE A 52 -15.13 2.93 7.50
N ILE A 53 -15.34 1.84 8.26
CA ILE A 53 -14.28 1.18 9.03
C ILE A 53 -13.18 0.69 8.10
N LEU A 54 -13.54 0.00 7.01
CA LEU A 54 -12.58 -0.51 6.03
C LEU A 54 -11.83 0.63 5.31
N ARG A 55 -12.50 1.75 5.02
CA ARG A 55 -11.84 2.93 4.42
C ARG A 55 -10.86 3.61 5.36
N ILE A 56 -11.16 3.67 6.65
CA ILE A 56 -10.22 4.16 7.67
C ILE A 56 -8.99 3.24 7.70
N LEU A 57 -9.22 1.92 7.66
CA LEU A 57 -8.16 0.92 7.70
C LEU A 57 -7.26 0.99 6.45
N GLN A 58 -7.84 1.11 5.26
CA GLN A 58 -7.11 1.36 4.01
C GLN A 58 -6.34 2.68 4.05
N GLY A 59 -6.95 3.74 4.60
CA GLY A 59 -6.28 5.03 4.78
C GLY A 59 -5.09 4.98 5.73
N ALA A 60 -5.14 4.14 6.76
CA ALA A 60 -4.02 3.88 7.66
C ALA A 60 -2.93 3.05 6.97
N ALA A 61 -3.31 1.98 6.27
CA ALA A 61 -2.41 1.14 5.49
C ALA A 61 -1.65 1.95 4.42
N ALA A 62 -2.35 2.78 3.65
CA ALA A 62 -1.77 3.66 2.65
C ALA A 62 -0.74 4.64 3.27
N ALA A 63 -1.06 5.22 4.43
CA ALA A 63 -0.14 6.11 5.12
C ALA A 63 1.15 5.39 5.55
N LEU A 64 1.05 4.16 6.08
CA LEU A 64 2.22 3.36 6.45
C LEU A 64 3.11 3.03 5.24
N ILE A 65 2.50 2.59 4.14
CA ILE A 65 3.23 2.21 2.92
C ILE A 65 3.93 3.44 2.32
N ASN A 66 3.20 4.53 2.10
CA ASN A 66 3.74 5.71 1.42
C ASN A 66 4.83 6.39 2.26
N THR A 67 4.61 6.59 3.57
CA THR A 67 5.62 7.18 4.45
C THR A 67 6.90 6.35 4.46
N ALA A 68 6.79 5.03 4.58
CA ALA A 68 7.95 4.15 4.56
C ALA A 68 8.63 4.11 3.17
N ALA A 69 7.86 4.13 2.07
CA ALA A 69 8.39 4.14 0.71
C ALA A 69 9.21 5.41 0.40
N TYR A 70 8.67 6.59 0.71
CA TYR A 70 9.40 7.84 0.47
C TYR A 70 10.60 7.98 1.42
N SER A 71 10.48 7.59 2.68
CA SER A 71 11.60 7.57 3.63
C SER A 71 12.71 6.63 3.16
N PHE A 72 12.34 5.46 2.63
CA PHE A 72 13.28 4.51 2.04
C PHE A 72 14.01 5.09 0.82
N ALA A 73 13.28 5.73 -0.09
CA ALA A 73 13.87 6.38 -1.27
C ALA A 73 14.83 7.50 -0.88
N ALA A 74 14.45 8.34 0.10
CA ALA A 74 15.29 9.43 0.60
C ALA A 74 16.59 8.93 1.25
N GLN A 75 16.53 7.83 2.01
CA GLN A 75 17.70 7.26 2.70
C GLN A 75 18.59 6.41 1.78
N GLY A 76 18.00 5.63 0.88
CA GLY A 76 18.74 4.72 0.00
C GLY A 76 19.33 5.39 -1.25
N TYR A 77 18.77 6.51 -1.69
CA TYR A 77 19.14 7.20 -2.94
C TYR A 77 19.39 8.69 -2.75
N THR A 78 20.17 9.08 -1.74
CA THR A 78 20.38 10.49 -1.34
C THR A 78 20.81 11.42 -2.49
N ASP A 79 21.60 10.94 -3.46
CA ASP A 79 22.06 11.78 -4.59
C ASP A 79 21.04 11.91 -5.73
N GLN A 80 20.00 11.06 -5.75
CA GLN A 80 19.02 10.97 -6.84
C GLN A 80 17.58 10.87 -6.31
N VAL A 81 17.32 11.39 -5.10
CA VAL A 81 16.02 11.29 -4.42
C VAL A 81 14.91 11.82 -5.31
N GLU A 82 15.09 12.99 -5.90
CA GLU A 82 14.11 13.64 -6.78
C GLU A 82 13.74 12.76 -7.97
N LYS A 83 14.75 12.13 -8.60
CA LYS A 83 14.54 11.23 -9.73
C LYS A 83 13.78 9.98 -9.32
N VAL A 84 14.12 9.37 -8.18
CA VAL A 84 13.46 8.16 -7.68
C VAL A 84 12.00 8.47 -7.30
N ILE A 85 11.76 9.55 -6.56
CA ILE A 85 10.41 9.97 -6.18
C ILE A 85 9.58 10.31 -7.43
N SER A 86 10.16 11.00 -8.42
CA SER A 86 9.48 11.30 -9.68
C SER A 86 9.02 10.03 -10.42
N ILE A 87 9.87 8.99 -10.47
CA ILE A 87 9.50 7.69 -11.05
C ILE A 87 8.38 7.04 -10.23
N MET A 88 8.46 7.07 -8.90
CA MET A 88 7.42 6.52 -8.03
C MET A 88 6.06 7.19 -8.28
N GLU A 89 6.01 8.52 -8.33
CA GLU A 89 4.78 9.28 -8.61
C GLU A 89 4.25 9.00 -10.02
N SER A 90 5.14 8.83 -11.00
CA SER A 90 4.74 8.47 -12.37
C SER A 90 4.01 7.11 -12.38
N VAL A 91 4.53 6.12 -11.66
CA VAL A 91 3.90 4.80 -11.52
C VAL A 91 2.56 4.90 -10.78
N VAL A 92 2.49 5.70 -9.71
CA VAL A 92 1.24 5.96 -8.99
C VAL A 92 0.19 6.58 -9.91
N GLY A 93 0.57 7.60 -10.70
CA GLY A 93 -0.31 8.26 -11.64
C GLY A 93 -0.88 7.30 -12.70
N VAL A 94 -0.03 6.45 -13.28
CA VAL A 94 -0.45 5.40 -14.22
C VAL A 94 -1.40 4.42 -13.54
N GLY A 95 -1.10 3.98 -12.31
CA GLY A 95 -1.96 3.09 -11.54
C GLY A 95 -3.33 3.70 -11.22
N CYS A 96 -3.38 4.98 -10.85
CA CYS A 96 -4.62 5.71 -10.61
C CYS A 96 -5.47 5.87 -11.87
N ALA A 97 -4.85 6.02 -13.04
CA ALA A 97 -5.55 6.11 -14.32
C ALA A 97 -6.08 4.74 -14.80
N ALA A 98 -5.25 3.69 -14.70
CA ALA A 98 -5.60 2.35 -15.14
C ALA A 98 -6.56 1.63 -14.17
N GLY A 99 -6.50 1.95 -12.87
CA GLY A 99 -7.23 1.28 -11.80
C GLY A 99 -8.75 1.23 -12.02
N PRO A 100 -9.44 2.36 -12.28
CA PRO A 100 -10.87 2.36 -12.54
C PRO A 100 -11.28 1.56 -13.77
N VAL A 101 -10.49 1.64 -14.86
CA VAL A 101 -10.77 0.92 -16.12
C VAL A 101 -10.64 -0.58 -15.93
N LEU A 102 -9.53 -1.04 -15.34
CA LEU A 102 -9.32 -2.46 -15.05
C LEU A 102 -10.34 -2.97 -14.02
N GLY A 103 -10.61 -2.17 -12.99
CA GLY A 103 -11.60 -2.49 -11.96
C GLY A 103 -13.01 -2.61 -12.51
N SER A 104 -13.42 -1.72 -13.41
CA SER A 104 -14.76 -1.76 -14.02
C SER A 104 -14.95 -2.98 -14.91
N VAL A 105 -13.94 -3.32 -15.73
CA VAL A 105 -13.98 -4.51 -16.59
C VAL A 105 -14.11 -5.77 -15.74
N VAL A 106 -13.25 -5.92 -14.72
CA VAL A 106 -13.31 -7.08 -13.79
C VAL A 106 -14.67 -7.14 -13.08
N TYR A 107 -15.20 -5.99 -12.64
CA TYR A 107 -16.51 -5.89 -12.00
C TYR A 107 -17.65 -6.34 -12.89
N GLU A 108 -17.62 -6.02 -14.17
CA GLU A 108 -18.66 -6.40 -15.13
C GLU A 108 -18.72 -7.92 -15.34
N PHE A 109 -17.56 -8.60 -15.35
CA PHE A 109 -17.49 -10.06 -15.53
C PHE A 109 -17.69 -10.87 -14.25
N LEU A 110 -17.15 -10.41 -13.12
CA LEU A 110 -17.09 -11.18 -11.87
C LEU A 110 -18.07 -10.69 -10.79
N GLY A 111 -18.62 -9.48 -10.96
CA GLY A 111 -19.49 -8.84 -9.98
C GLY A 111 -18.73 -8.32 -8.76
N PHE A 112 -19.48 -7.74 -7.81
CA PHE A 112 -18.92 -7.00 -6.67
C PHE A 112 -17.98 -7.83 -5.79
N ALA A 113 -18.48 -8.92 -5.19
CA ALA A 113 -17.73 -9.67 -4.17
C ALA A 113 -16.42 -10.25 -4.73
N TRP A 114 -16.51 -10.94 -5.87
CA TRP A 114 -15.34 -11.56 -6.50
C TRP A 114 -14.30 -10.55 -6.96
N THR A 115 -14.71 -9.36 -7.40
CA THR A 115 -13.78 -8.29 -7.76
C THR A 115 -12.91 -7.88 -6.57
N PHE A 116 -13.53 -7.56 -5.44
CA PHE A 116 -12.80 -7.17 -4.24
C PHE A 116 -11.94 -8.30 -3.68
N LEU A 117 -12.44 -9.53 -3.70
CA LEU A 117 -11.70 -10.70 -3.24
C LEU A 117 -10.47 -10.97 -4.13
N LEU A 118 -10.62 -10.86 -5.46
CA LEU A 118 -9.53 -11.01 -6.42
C LEU A 118 -8.45 -9.96 -6.21
N PHE A 119 -8.81 -8.67 -6.14
CA PHE A 119 -7.83 -7.60 -5.92
C PHE A 119 -7.14 -7.70 -4.56
N GLY A 120 -7.86 -8.12 -3.51
CA GLY A 120 -7.26 -8.38 -2.20
C GLY A 120 -6.22 -9.50 -2.24
N ILE A 121 -6.53 -10.62 -2.91
CA ILE A 121 -5.60 -11.74 -3.07
C ILE A 121 -4.41 -11.36 -3.94
N LEU A 122 -4.62 -10.65 -5.05
CA LEU A 122 -3.54 -10.19 -5.94
C LEU A 122 -2.57 -9.24 -5.22
N MET A 123 -3.06 -8.48 -4.23
CA MET A 123 -2.23 -7.60 -3.43
C MET A 123 -1.41 -8.36 -2.38
N ALA A 124 -1.87 -9.50 -1.86
CA ALA A 124 -1.19 -10.23 -0.79
C ALA A 124 0.26 -10.69 -1.13
N PRO A 125 0.59 -11.18 -2.34
CA PRO A 125 1.98 -11.48 -2.71
C PRO A 125 2.91 -10.27 -2.64
N THR A 126 2.39 -9.06 -2.91
CA THR A 126 3.22 -7.85 -2.86
C THR A 126 3.72 -7.55 -1.46
N SER A 127 2.96 -7.89 -0.41
CA SER A 127 3.44 -7.73 0.97
C SER A 127 4.57 -8.72 1.30
N ALA A 128 4.52 -9.95 0.77
CA ALA A 128 5.60 -10.91 0.92
C ALA A 128 6.86 -10.46 0.18
N LEU A 129 6.71 -9.92 -1.03
CA LEU A 129 7.83 -9.34 -1.79
C LEU A 129 8.47 -8.16 -1.04
N LEU A 130 7.67 -7.30 -0.41
CA LEU A 130 8.15 -6.18 0.39
C LEU A 130 8.92 -6.61 1.64
N CYS A 131 8.66 -7.80 2.20
CA CYS A 131 9.48 -8.34 3.30
C CYS A 131 10.93 -8.62 2.88
N PHE A 132 11.17 -8.93 1.61
CA PHE A 132 12.51 -9.20 1.09
C PHE A 132 13.26 -7.93 0.67
N LEU A 133 12.65 -6.76 0.86
CA LEU A 133 13.28 -5.49 0.53
C LEU A 133 14.51 -5.27 1.44
N GLY A 134 15.68 -5.06 0.82
CA GLY A 134 16.93 -4.79 1.55
C GLY A 134 16.90 -3.45 2.29
N GLU A 135 17.69 -3.31 3.36
CA GLU A 135 17.73 -2.09 4.16
C GLU A 135 18.33 -0.91 3.39
N PRO A 136 17.77 0.32 3.54
CA PRO A 136 18.20 1.48 2.77
C PRO A 136 19.68 1.84 3.03
N LEU A 137 20.16 1.69 4.27
CA LEU A 137 21.56 1.96 4.63
C LEU A 137 22.55 1.00 3.94
N LYS A 138 22.19 -0.28 3.77
CA LYS A 138 23.05 -1.25 3.08
C LYS A 138 23.15 -0.94 1.59
N ILE A 139 22.07 -0.44 0.99
CA ILE A 139 22.05 -0.02 -0.42
C ILE A 139 22.96 1.18 -0.62
N LYS A 140 22.88 2.18 0.27
CA LYS A 140 23.77 3.34 0.26
C LYS A 140 25.24 2.94 0.40
N ALA A 141 25.59 2.17 1.45
CA ALA A 141 26.96 1.72 1.69
C ALA A 141 27.53 0.89 0.54
N ARG A 142 26.72 0.02 -0.09
CA ARG A 142 27.14 -0.76 -1.27
C ARG A 142 27.38 0.12 -2.49
N ARG A 143 26.64 1.22 -2.66
CA ARG A 143 26.86 2.17 -3.76
C ARG A 143 28.13 2.98 -3.56
N GLU A 144 28.34 3.46 -2.34
CA GLU A 144 29.57 4.19 -1.99
C GLU A 144 30.82 3.31 -2.14
N ALA A 145 30.73 2.00 -1.87
CA ALA A 145 31.83 1.05 -2.05
C ALA A 145 32.14 0.68 -3.53
N LEU A 146 31.26 1.04 -4.47
CA LEU A 146 31.41 0.75 -5.91
C LEU A 146 31.86 1.99 -6.72
N GLN A 147 31.97 3.15 -6.07
CA GLN A 147 32.47 4.41 -6.64
C GLN A 147 33.92 4.64 -6.22
#